data_AF-A0A7L2RWD6-F1
#
_entry.id   AF-A0A7L2RWD6-F1
#
_cell.length_a   1.000
_cell.length_b   1.000
_cell.length_c   1.000
_cell.angle_alpha   90.00
_cell.angle_beta   90.00
_cell.angle_gamma   90.00
#
_symmetry.space_group_name_H-M   'P 1'
#
loop_
_entity.id
_entity.type
_entity.pdbx_description
1 polymer ?
#
loop_
_entity_poly.entity_id
_entity_poly.type
_entity_poly.pdbx_seq_one_letter_code
_entity_poly.pdbx_strand_id
1 'polypeptide(L)'
;DVVLTLDTTQRFQRVKGFGGSITDAAAINILSLPEKAQDHLLRSYFSEEGLEYNLVRLPMASCDFSIHLYTYDDVPYDYELTHFSLRDEDTKLK
;
A
#
# COMPACT_ATOMS: atom_id res chain seq x y z
N ASP A 1 -25.92 3.33 -35.35
CA ASP A 1 -25.01 4.07 -34.45
C ASP A 1 -25.39 3.85 -33.01
N VAL A 2 -24.40 3.69 -32.15
CA VAL A 2 -24.59 3.57 -30.69
C VAL A 2 -24.40 4.96 -30.08
N VAL A 3 -25.36 5.41 -29.27
CA VAL A 3 -25.32 6.69 -28.56
C VAL A 3 -25.31 6.42 -27.06
N LEU A 4 -24.37 7.04 -26.34
CA LEU A 4 -24.28 7.00 -24.88
C LEU A 4 -24.73 8.35 -24.31
N THR A 5 -25.69 8.32 -23.38
CA THR A 5 -26.25 9.54 -22.75
C THR A 5 -26.03 9.51 -21.25
N LEU A 6 -25.51 10.61 -20.69
CA LEU A 6 -25.25 10.78 -19.26
C LEU A 6 -26.34 11.65 -18.63
N ASP A 7 -27.02 11.13 -17.61
CA ASP A 7 -27.94 11.90 -16.78
C ASP A 7 -27.24 12.35 -15.48
N THR A 8 -26.91 13.63 -15.40
CA THR A 8 -26.26 14.22 -14.23
C THR A 8 -27.22 14.57 -13.10
N THR A 9 -28.48 14.13 -13.11
CA THR A 9 -29.42 14.22 -11.98
C THR A 9 -29.52 12.90 -11.23
N GLN A 10 -29.28 11.78 -11.92
CA GLN A 10 -29.18 10.47 -11.32
C GLN A 10 -27.87 10.36 -10.52
N ARG A 11 -27.97 9.96 -9.25
CA ARG A 11 -26.83 9.85 -8.32
C ARG A 11 -26.77 8.44 -7.75
N PHE A 12 -25.55 7.97 -7.53
CA PHE A 12 -25.25 6.69 -6.91
C PHE A 12 -24.23 6.88 -5.77
N GLN A 13 -23.36 5.89 -5.54
CA GLN A 13 -22.34 5.93 -4.50
C GLN A 13 -21.32 7.05 -4.70
N ARG A 14 -20.73 7.51 -3.60
CA ARG A 14 -19.53 8.34 -3.63
C ARG A 14 -18.30 7.46 -3.70
N VAL A 15 -17.37 7.80 -4.58
CA VAL A 15 -16.06 7.14 -4.66
C VAL A 15 -15.16 7.73 -3.57
N LYS A 16 -14.58 6.87 -2.74
CA LYS A 16 -13.68 7.29 -1.65
C LYS A 16 -12.33 7.76 -2.18
N GLY A 17 -11.80 7.07 -3.18
CA GLY A 17 -10.48 7.34 -3.75
C GLY A 17 -9.95 6.18 -4.56
N PHE A 18 -8.69 6.30 -4.98
CA PHE A 18 -7.94 5.33 -5.75
C PHE A 18 -6.52 5.22 -5.20
N GLY A 19 -5.92 4.05 -5.34
CA GLY A 19 -4.49 3.92 -5.11
C GLY A 19 -3.98 2.48 -5.11
N GLY A 20 -2.92 2.23 -4.35
CA GLY A 20 -2.13 0.99 -4.44
C GLY A 20 -1.89 0.31 -3.09
N SER A 21 -1.12 -0.78 -3.12
CA SER A 21 -0.70 -1.48 -1.90
C SER A 21 0.82 -1.36 -1.72
N ILE A 22 1.26 -1.06 -0.51
CA ILE A 22 2.67 -1.04 -0.14
C ILE A 22 2.97 -2.35 0.60
N THR A 23 3.32 -3.38 -0.17
CA THR A 23 3.79 -4.67 0.33
C THR A 23 5.31 -4.63 0.60
N ASP A 24 5.85 -5.63 1.28
CA ASP A 24 7.30 -5.72 1.52
C ASP A 24 8.05 -5.75 0.19
N ALA A 25 7.57 -6.54 -0.79
CA ALA A 25 8.13 -6.56 -2.14
C ALA A 25 8.10 -5.16 -2.80
N ALA A 26 7.01 -4.41 -2.66
CA ALA A 26 6.94 -3.05 -3.24
C ALA A 26 7.99 -2.14 -2.61
N ALA A 27 8.10 -2.15 -1.28
CA ALA A 27 9.08 -1.36 -0.55
C ALA A 27 10.53 -1.75 -0.91
N ILE A 28 10.86 -3.04 -0.94
CA ILE A 28 12.19 -3.55 -1.31
C ILE A 28 12.56 -3.08 -2.73
N ASN A 29 11.64 -3.21 -3.70
CA ASN A 29 11.92 -2.81 -5.08
C ASN A 29 12.12 -1.29 -5.19
N ILE A 30 11.30 -0.48 -4.52
CA ILE A 30 11.47 0.98 -4.51
C ILE A 30 12.81 1.33 -3.89
N LEU A 31 13.13 0.82 -2.70
CA LEU A 31 14.38 1.13 -2.00
C LEU A 31 15.64 0.61 -2.71
N SER A 32 15.51 -0.34 -3.64
CA SER A 32 16.61 -0.79 -4.49
C SER A 32 17.02 0.20 -5.58
N LEU A 33 16.17 1.20 -5.88
CA LEU A 33 16.45 2.22 -6.88
C LEU A 33 17.39 3.31 -6.34
N PRO A 34 18.11 4.05 -7.20
CA PRO A 34 18.78 5.28 -6.79
C PRO A 34 17.78 6.31 -6.24
N GLU A 35 18.18 7.11 -5.25
CA GLU A 35 17.31 8.08 -4.54
C GLU A 35 16.47 8.97 -5.47
N LYS A 36 17.07 9.49 -6.55
CA LYS A 36 16.33 10.31 -7.54
C LYS A 36 15.22 9.54 -8.27
N ALA A 37 15.43 8.26 -8.53
CA ALA A 37 14.44 7.41 -9.17
C ALA A 37 13.34 7.00 -8.17
N GLN A 38 13.68 6.83 -6.89
CA GLN A 38 12.69 6.63 -5.83
C GLN A 38 11.74 7.83 -5.73
N ASP A 39 12.30 9.04 -5.62
CA ASP A 39 11.51 10.28 -5.57
C ASP A 39 10.63 10.42 -6.82
N HIS A 40 11.19 10.22 -8.01
CA HIS A 40 10.42 10.27 -9.25
C HIS A 40 9.26 9.26 -9.27
N LEU A 41 9.48 8.02 -8.80
CA LEU A 41 8.45 6.98 -8.73
C LEU A 41 7.34 7.36 -7.74
N LEU A 42 7.70 7.83 -6.54
CA LEU A 42 6.74 8.24 -5.52
C LEU A 42 5.92 9.44 -5.99
N ARG A 43 6.57 10.44 -6.61
CA ARG A 43 5.87 11.59 -7.20
C ARG A 43 4.92 11.17 -8.32
N SER A 44 5.34 10.25 -9.18
CA SER A 44 4.48 9.73 -10.25
C SER A 44 3.17 9.15 -9.73
N TYR A 45 3.16 8.52 -8.54
CA TYR A 45 1.94 8.00 -7.94
C TYR A 45 1.18 9.02 -7.10
N PHE A 46 1.86 9.81 -6.27
CA PHE A 46 1.23 10.54 -5.16
C PHE A 46 1.25 12.07 -5.30
N SER A 47 1.99 12.64 -6.25
CA SER A 47 2.03 14.10 -6.43
C SER A 47 0.95 14.62 -7.37
N GLU A 48 0.68 15.92 -7.29
CA GLU A 48 -0.23 16.66 -8.18
C GLU A 48 0.23 16.63 -9.66
N GLU A 49 1.53 16.42 -9.89
CA GLU A 49 2.06 16.23 -11.26
C GLU A 49 2.00 14.77 -11.73
N GLY A 50 1.49 13.86 -10.90
CA GLY A 50 1.39 12.42 -11.15
C GLY A 50 -0.06 11.92 -11.24
N LEU A 51 -0.32 10.73 -10.68
CA LEU A 51 -1.65 10.09 -10.66
C LEU A 51 -2.54 10.52 -9.48
N GLU A 52 -2.00 11.31 -8.54
CA GLU A 52 -2.71 11.77 -7.33
C GLU A 52 -3.40 10.64 -6.54
N TYR A 53 -2.70 9.51 -6.35
CA TYR A 53 -3.19 8.45 -5.47
C TYR A 53 -3.47 8.98 -4.07
N ASN A 54 -4.65 8.66 -3.55
CA ASN A 54 -5.12 9.15 -2.26
C ASN A 54 -5.53 8.02 -1.30
N LEU A 55 -5.31 6.76 -1.69
CA LEU A 55 -5.48 5.58 -0.86
C LEU A 55 -4.26 4.67 -0.92
N VAL A 56 -3.88 4.10 0.22
CA VAL A 56 -2.83 3.09 0.32
C VAL A 56 -3.34 1.92 1.16
N ARG A 57 -3.11 0.70 0.69
CA ARG A 57 -3.34 -0.54 1.45
C ARG A 57 -2.02 -1.08 1.98
N LEU A 58 -1.92 -1.25 3.29
CA LEU A 58 -0.77 -1.85 3.98
C LEU A 58 -1.15 -3.24 4.52
N PRO A 59 -0.44 -4.31 4.13
CA PRO A 59 -0.55 -5.59 4.83
C PRO A 59 -0.10 -5.45 6.29
N MET A 60 -0.84 -6.06 7.21
CA MET A 60 -0.43 -6.22 8.60
C MET A 60 0.42 -7.50 8.69
N ALA A 61 1.70 -7.33 8.99
CA ALA A 61 2.74 -8.36 8.90
C ALA A 61 2.92 -8.91 7.47
N SER A 62 3.34 -10.17 7.34
CA SER A 62 3.64 -10.77 6.04
C SER A 62 2.42 -11.04 5.16
N CYS A 63 2.67 -11.10 3.85
CA CYS A 63 1.76 -11.66 2.85
C CYS A 63 2.56 -12.52 1.84
N ASP A 64 1.90 -13.01 0.78
CA ASP A 64 2.55 -13.70 -0.34
C ASP A 64 3.60 -12.84 -1.08
N PHE A 65 3.50 -11.52 -0.96
CA PHE A 65 4.50 -10.53 -1.43
C PHE A 65 5.52 -10.14 -0.35
N SER A 66 5.80 -11.04 0.58
CA SER A 66 6.88 -10.94 1.58
C SER A 66 7.98 -11.97 1.28
N ILE A 67 9.21 -11.68 1.71
CA ILE A 67 10.35 -12.60 1.48
C ILE A 67 10.35 -13.81 2.43
N HIS A 68 9.60 -13.72 3.54
CA HIS A 68 9.32 -14.82 4.44
C HIS A 68 7.98 -14.61 5.15
N LEU A 69 7.48 -15.66 5.80
CA LEU A 69 6.29 -15.60 6.65
C LEU A 69 6.67 -15.06 8.03
N TYR A 70 5.87 -14.14 8.54
CA TYR A 70 5.96 -13.63 9.90
C TYR A 70 4.62 -13.01 10.33
N THR A 71 4.40 -12.99 11.63
CA THR A 71 3.39 -12.14 12.27
C THR A 71 4.06 -11.16 13.23
N TYR A 72 3.27 -10.28 13.85
CA TYR A 72 3.78 -9.42 14.91
C TYR A 72 3.95 -10.16 16.24
N ASP A 73 3.38 -11.36 16.39
CA ASP A 73 3.49 -12.17 17.59
C ASP A 73 3.44 -13.67 17.25
N ASP A 74 4.62 -14.21 16.92
CA ASP A 74 4.77 -15.62 16.55
C ASP A 74 5.00 -16.55 17.76
N VAL A 75 4.88 -16.03 19.00
CA VAL A 75 5.05 -16.84 20.22
C VAL A 75 3.77 -17.62 20.52
N PRO A 76 3.80 -18.97 20.56
CA PRO A 76 2.60 -19.76 20.82
C PRO A 76 1.98 -19.45 22.19
N TYR A 77 0.66 -19.31 22.23
CA TYR A 77 -0.15 -19.05 23.43
C TYR A 77 0.10 -17.70 24.13
N ASP A 78 0.67 -16.70 23.43
CA ASP A 78 0.82 -15.33 23.96
C ASP A 78 -0.47 -14.51 23.83
N TYR A 79 -1.52 -14.93 24.55
CA TYR A 79 -2.82 -14.25 24.53
C TYR A 79 -2.79 -12.82 25.09
N GLU A 80 -1.75 -12.50 25.86
CA GLU A 80 -1.52 -11.18 26.45
C GLU A 80 -0.63 -10.29 25.56
N LEU A 81 -0.18 -10.78 24.40
CA LEU A 81 0.64 -10.07 23.42
C LEU A 81 1.94 -9.49 24.00
N THR A 82 2.56 -10.20 24.95
CA THR A 82 3.78 -9.75 25.63
C THR A 82 5.01 -9.71 24.71
N HIS A 83 4.98 -10.42 23.60
CA HIS A 83 6.04 -10.48 22.59
C HIS A 83 5.68 -9.77 21.28
N PHE A 84 4.54 -9.07 21.25
CA PHE A 84 4.14 -8.29 20.08
C PHE A 84 5.23 -7.28 19.72
N SER A 85 5.70 -7.34 18.48
CA SER A 85 6.68 -6.39 17.95
C SER A 85 6.50 -6.17 16.45
N LEU A 86 6.69 -4.92 16.02
CA LEU A 86 6.89 -4.62 14.60
C LEU A 86 8.21 -5.22 14.14
N ARG A 87 8.27 -5.64 12.87
CA ARG A 87 9.48 -6.20 12.29
C ARG A 87 10.28 -5.13 11.53
N ASP A 88 11.45 -5.52 11.06
CA ASP A 88 12.31 -4.65 10.26
C ASP A 88 11.61 -4.21 8.96
N GLU A 89 10.75 -5.07 8.40
CA GLU A 89 9.92 -4.78 7.24
C GLU A 89 8.97 -3.59 7.47
N ASP A 90 8.49 -3.40 8.69
CA ASP A 90 7.56 -2.32 9.04
C ASP A 90 8.26 -1.03 9.46
N THR A 91 9.52 -1.11 9.91
CA THR A 91 10.26 0.04 10.48
C THR A 91 11.37 0.56 9.59
N LYS A 92 11.87 -0.26 8.66
CA LYS A 92 12.97 0.09 7.74
C LYS A 92 12.53 0.17 6.29
N LEU A 93 11.45 -0.55 5.91
CA LEU A 93 10.98 -0.60 4.53
C LEU A 93 9.72 0.23 4.30
N LYS A 94 8.87 0.39 5.31
CA LYS A 94 7.60 1.11 5.26
C LYS A 94 7.65 2.34 6.17
#